data_AF-A0A3L7BHU6-F1
#
_entry.id   AF-A0A3L7BHU6-F1
#
_cell.length_a   1.000
_cell.length_b   1.000
_cell.length_c   1.000
_cell.angle_alpha   90.00
_cell.angle_beta   90.00
_cell.angle_gamma   90.00
#
_symmetry.space_group_name_H-M   'P 1'
#
loop_
_entity.id
_entity.type
_entity.pdbx_description
1 polymer ?
#
loop_
_entity_poly.entity_id
_entity_poly.type
_entity_poly.pdbx_seq_one_letter_code
_entity_poly.pdbx_strand_id
1 'polypeptide(L)'
;VKVVGVGAAGLGAAALLAADPRVAAHPRRQRHGAFGRGVDVLLGAGVIAGTANLLNLLDLRPGRAIKSGLLLGAPLAGGPHGGIAAGAAGAAAGLLRDDLAEDVMLGDSGANALGAVLGVALAARSGPLGRAGLLAVLAGLTAASEKVSFTSVIQRTPGLRELDALGRRAD
;
A
#
# COMPACT_ATOMS: atom_id res chain seq x y z
N VAL A 1 15.69 -12.35 -2.78
CA VAL A 1 16.14 -11.37 -1.76
C VAL A 1 15.10 -10.27 -1.50
N LYS A 2 14.53 -9.62 -2.54
CA LYS A 2 13.48 -8.58 -2.41
C LYS A 2 12.25 -8.97 -1.58
N VAL A 3 11.59 -10.08 -1.91
CA VAL A 3 10.35 -10.52 -1.22
C VAL A 3 10.61 -10.83 0.27
N VAL A 4 11.78 -11.40 0.57
CA VAL A 4 12.20 -11.70 1.95
C VAL A 4 12.48 -10.41 2.72
N GLY A 5 13.11 -9.42 2.10
CA GLY A 5 13.39 -8.12 2.72
C GLY A 5 12.13 -7.31 3.05
N VAL A 6 11.21 -7.19 2.09
CA VAL A 6 9.91 -6.51 2.30
C VAL A 6 9.05 -7.28 3.31
N GLY A 7 9.05 -8.61 3.26
CA GLY A 7 8.34 -9.45 4.23
C GLY A 7 8.88 -9.29 5.66
N ALA A 8 10.20 -9.30 5.85
CA ALA A 8 10.81 -9.11 7.16
C ALA A 8 10.59 -7.70 7.71
N ALA A 9 10.75 -6.67 6.87
CA ALA A 9 10.46 -5.29 7.24
C ALA A 9 8.97 -5.10 7.59
N GLY A 10 8.06 -5.69 6.81
CA GLY A 10 6.63 -5.69 7.07
C GLY A 10 6.27 -6.38 8.38
N LEU A 11 6.93 -7.49 8.72
CA LEU A 11 6.75 -8.17 10.00
C LEU A 11 7.23 -7.31 11.18
N GLY A 12 8.40 -6.69 11.07
CA GLY A 12 8.92 -5.77 12.09
C GLY A 12 7.98 -4.58 12.30
N ALA A 13 7.52 -3.95 11.21
CA ALA A 13 6.56 -2.85 11.26
C ALA A 13 5.22 -3.28 11.88
N ALA A 14 4.70 -4.46 11.54
CA ALA A 14 3.47 -4.98 12.13
C ALA A 14 3.60 -5.29 13.62
N ALA A 15 4.76 -5.79 14.06
CA ALA A 15 5.05 -6.05 15.48
C ALA A 15 5.12 -4.74 16.28
N LEU A 16 5.80 -3.71 15.76
CA LEU A 16 5.83 -2.37 16.36
C LEU A 16 4.44 -1.77 16.42
N LEU A 17 3.66 -1.93 15.35
CA LEU A 17 2.29 -1.43 15.29
C LEU A 17 1.37 -2.14 16.28
N ALA A 18 1.58 -3.43 16.55
CA ALA A 18 0.83 -4.16 17.58
C ALA A 18 1.19 -3.70 19.01
N ALA A 19 2.36 -3.11 19.21
CA ALA A 19 2.77 -2.51 20.48
C ALA A 19 2.25 -1.06 20.67
N ASP A 20 1.77 -0.40 19.60
CA ASP A 20 1.17 0.94 19.70
C ASP A 20 -0.12 0.87 20.55
N PRO A 21 -0.21 1.64 21.67
CA PRO A 21 -1.38 1.63 22.54
C PRO A 21 -2.70 1.97 21.82
N ARG A 22 -2.67 2.86 20.81
CA ARG A 22 -3.86 3.27 20.06
C ARG A 22 -4.39 2.13 19.19
N VAL A 23 -3.48 1.33 18.64
CA VAL A 23 -3.80 0.15 17.83
C VAL A 23 -4.25 -1.01 18.72
N ALA A 24 -3.56 -1.21 19.85
CA ALA A 24 -3.86 -2.25 20.83
C ALA A 24 -5.21 -2.03 21.55
N ALA A 25 -5.65 -0.77 21.66
CA ALA A 25 -6.94 -0.40 22.27
C ALA A 25 -8.17 -0.94 21.54
N HIS A 26 -8.02 -1.49 20.32
CA HIS A 26 -9.16 -2.02 19.56
C HIS A 26 -9.85 -3.17 20.34
N PRO A 27 -11.19 -3.14 20.58
CA PRO A 27 -11.87 -4.09 21.47
C PRO A 27 -11.66 -5.56 21.14
N ARG A 28 -11.63 -5.90 19.84
CA ARG A 28 -11.35 -7.27 19.39
C ARG A 28 -9.93 -7.75 19.74
N ARG A 29 -8.92 -6.87 19.71
CA ARG A 29 -7.53 -7.22 20.04
C ARG A 29 -7.34 -7.48 21.53
N GLN A 30 -8.05 -6.72 22.37
CA GLN A 30 -8.01 -6.90 23.83
C GLN A 30 -8.53 -8.28 24.27
N ARG A 31 -9.41 -8.89 23.47
CA ARG A 31 -9.95 -10.24 23.73
C ARG A 31 -9.01 -11.36 23.26
N HIS A 32 -7.95 -11.07 22.52
CA HIS A 32 -7.06 -12.09 21.97
C HIS A 32 -6.02 -12.56 22.99
N GLY A 33 -5.89 -13.88 23.14
CA GLY A 33 -4.72 -14.52 23.77
C GLY A 33 -3.45 -14.38 22.91
N ALA A 34 -2.33 -14.95 23.37
CA ALA A 34 -1.04 -14.83 22.70
C ALA A 34 -1.07 -15.25 21.22
N PHE A 35 -1.75 -16.37 20.92
CA PHE A 35 -1.92 -16.86 19.55
C PHE A 35 -2.67 -15.85 18.66
N GLY A 36 -3.80 -15.33 19.14
CA GLY A 36 -4.60 -14.35 18.38
C GLY A 36 -3.87 -13.02 18.13
N ARG A 37 -2.94 -12.64 19.01
CA ARG A 37 -2.04 -11.50 18.77
C ARG A 37 -1.00 -11.82 17.70
N GLY A 38 -0.40 -13.01 17.74
CA GLY A 38 0.51 -13.48 16.70
C GLY A 38 -0.14 -13.48 15.31
N VAL A 39 -1.36 -13.99 15.20
CA VAL A 39 -2.14 -13.96 13.95
C VAL A 39 -2.42 -12.53 13.50
N ASP A 40 -2.83 -11.62 14.40
CA ASP A 40 -3.08 -10.21 14.03
C ASP A 40 -1.81 -9.50 13.53
N VAL A 41 -0.64 -9.81 14.08
CA VAL A 41 0.66 -9.33 13.59
C VAL A 41 0.96 -9.87 12.20
N LEU A 42 0.77 -11.18 11.97
CA LEU A 42 0.98 -11.78 10.64
C LEU A 42 0.04 -11.20 9.58
N LEU A 43 -1.23 -10.96 9.93
CA LEU A 43 -2.18 -10.28 9.05
C LEU A 43 -1.72 -8.85 8.74
N GLY A 44 -1.25 -8.12 9.75
CA GLY A 44 -0.68 -6.78 9.56
C GLY A 44 0.55 -6.79 8.63
N ALA A 45 1.45 -7.74 8.84
CA ALA A 45 2.65 -7.91 8.01
C ALA A 45 2.28 -8.23 6.55
N GLY A 46 1.29 -9.11 6.36
CA GLY A 46 0.75 -9.43 5.05
C GLY A 46 0.12 -8.22 4.36
N VAL A 47 -0.63 -7.38 5.08
CA VAL A 47 -1.17 -6.13 4.51
C VAL A 47 -0.06 -5.17 4.10
N ILE A 48 0.98 -5.00 4.93
CA ILE A 48 2.12 -4.12 4.63
C ILE A 48 2.87 -4.61 3.39
N ALA A 49 3.26 -5.89 3.39
CA ALA A 49 4.00 -6.49 2.28
C ALA A 49 3.16 -6.57 1.01
N GLY A 50 1.87 -6.90 1.11
CA GLY A 50 0.95 -6.95 -0.01
C GLY A 50 0.71 -5.58 -0.63
N THR A 51 0.62 -4.53 0.17
CA THR A 51 0.48 -3.15 -0.33
C THR A 51 1.76 -2.70 -1.04
N ALA A 52 2.94 -3.01 -0.48
CA ALA A 52 4.22 -2.77 -1.16
C ALA A 52 4.29 -3.48 -2.51
N ASN A 53 3.94 -4.76 -2.56
CA ASN A 53 3.90 -5.54 -3.80
C ASN A 53 2.92 -4.96 -4.81
N LEU A 54 1.72 -4.56 -4.39
CA LEU A 54 0.72 -3.97 -5.27
C LEU A 54 1.24 -2.68 -5.92
N LEU A 55 1.84 -1.77 -5.13
CA LEU A 55 2.38 -0.53 -5.68
C LEU A 55 3.56 -0.79 -6.61
N ASN A 56 4.41 -1.78 -6.33
CA ASN A 56 5.47 -2.21 -7.25
C ASN A 56 4.89 -2.78 -8.55
N LEU A 57 3.80 -3.55 -8.52
CA LEU A 57 3.13 -4.04 -9.73
C LEU A 57 2.51 -2.90 -10.55
N LEU A 58 2.14 -1.81 -9.87
CA LEU A 58 1.64 -0.59 -10.49
C LEU A 58 2.78 0.33 -10.96
N ASP A 59 4.05 0.02 -10.73
CA ASP A 59 5.19 0.83 -11.19
C ASP A 59 5.73 0.35 -12.55
N LEU A 60 4.89 0.35 -13.59
CA LEU A 60 5.30 -0.04 -14.97
C LEU A 60 5.25 1.12 -15.96
N ARG A 61 4.75 2.28 -15.54
CA ARG A 61 4.62 3.48 -16.36
C ARG A 61 4.83 4.72 -15.48
N PRO A 62 5.44 5.78 -16.04
CA PRO A 62 5.61 7.05 -15.33
C PRO A 62 4.28 7.56 -14.75
N GLY A 63 4.29 8.02 -13.50
CA GLY A 63 3.16 8.56 -12.77
C GLY A 63 2.23 7.54 -12.09
N ARG A 64 2.26 6.25 -12.47
CA ARG A 64 1.20 5.31 -12.07
C ARG A 64 1.29 4.89 -10.60
N ALA A 65 2.49 4.59 -10.11
CA ALA A 65 2.72 4.25 -8.72
C ALA A 65 2.38 5.44 -7.79
N ILE A 66 2.82 6.65 -8.16
CA ILE A 66 2.52 7.87 -7.40
C ILE A 66 1.02 8.14 -7.37
N LYS A 67 0.32 8.16 -8.53
CA LYS A 67 -1.13 8.36 -8.58
C LYS A 67 -1.88 7.36 -7.70
N SER A 68 -1.50 6.08 -7.81
CA SER A 68 -2.11 5.01 -7.02
C SER A 68 -1.84 5.19 -5.52
N GLY A 69 -0.62 5.58 -5.15
CA GLY A 69 -0.24 5.92 -3.79
C GLY A 69 -1.01 7.13 -3.24
N LEU A 70 -1.25 8.16 -4.05
CA LEU A 70 -2.06 9.33 -3.69
C LEU A 70 -3.53 8.97 -3.51
N LEU A 71 -4.11 8.19 -4.44
CA LEU A 71 -5.49 7.70 -4.35
C LEU A 71 -5.71 6.85 -3.10
N LEU A 72 -4.73 6.03 -2.72
CA LEU A 72 -4.77 5.24 -1.50
C LEU A 72 -4.51 6.08 -0.25
N GLY A 73 -3.53 6.99 -0.30
CA GLY A 73 -3.05 7.75 0.84
C GLY A 73 -3.94 8.93 1.26
N ALA A 74 -4.59 9.60 0.32
CA ALA A 74 -5.46 10.75 0.59
C ALA A 74 -6.61 10.44 1.57
N PRO A 75 -7.43 9.38 1.38
CA PRO A 75 -8.47 9.03 2.37
C PRO A 75 -7.88 8.54 3.70
N LEU A 76 -6.62 8.10 3.69
CA LEU A 76 -5.92 7.63 4.88
C LEU A 76 -5.34 8.76 5.74
N ALA A 77 -5.21 9.97 5.19
CA ALA A 77 -4.58 11.13 5.84
C ALA A 77 -5.35 11.68 7.07
N GLY A 78 -6.62 11.31 7.25
CA GLY A 78 -7.42 11.70 8.41
C GLY A 78 -7.25 10.79 9.64
N GLY A 79 -7.54 11.33 10.82
CA GLY A 79 -7.66 10.59 12.08
C GLY A 79 -6.33 10.31 12.81
N PRO A 80 -6.35 9.47 13.87
CA PRO A 80 -5.24 9.31 14.81
C PRO A 80 -3.92 8.78 14.22
N HIS A 81 -3.98 8.12 13.07
CA HIS A 81 -2.83 7.57 12.35
C HIS A 81 -2.60 8.24 10.98
N GLY A 82 -3.31 9.35 10.72
CA GLY A 82 -3.34 9.99 9.42
C GLY A 82 -1.99 10.56 8.96
N GLY A 83 -1.15 10.98 9.91
CA GLY A 83 0.17 11.55 9.62
C GLY A 83 1.09 10.62 8.82
N ILE A 84 0.99 9.30 9.00
CA ILE A 84 1.79 8.31 8.26
C ILE A 84 1.43 8.38 6.76
N ALA A 85 0.14 8.34 6.44
CA ALA A 85 -0.34 8.41 5.07
C ALA A 85 -0.17 9.81 4.48
N ALA A 86 -0.40 10.87 5.27
CA ALA A 86 -0.26 12.26 4.83
C ALA A 86 1.19 12.59 4.45
N GLY A 87 2.17 12.15 5.25
CA GLY A 87 3.58 12.35 4.94
C GLY A 87 4.01 11.61 3.67
N ALA A 88 3.61 10.34 3.53
CA ALA A 88 3.91 9.55 2.33
C ALA A 88 3.24 10.12 1.07
N ALA A 89 1.96 10.51 1.17
CA ALA A 89 1.22 11.14 0.08
C ALA A 89 1.81 12.51 -0.29
N GLY A 90 2.20 13.33 0.69
CA GLY A 90 2.85 14.61 0.45
C GLY A 90 4.19 14.47 -0.27
N ALA A 91 5.03 13.53 0.17
CA ALA A 91 6.30 13.23 -0.49
C ALA A 91 6.08 12.74 -1.93
N ALA A 92 5.12 11.82 -2.13
CA ALA A 92 4.78 11.32 -3.46
C ALA A 92 4.21 12.43 -4.37
N ALA A 93 3.39 13.34 -3.83
CA ALA A 93 2.87 14.49 -4.58
C ALA A 93 3.97 15.45 -5.03
N GLY A 94 5.01 15.66 -4.21
CA GLY A 94 6.17 16.48 -4.56
C GLY A 94 6.95 15.94 -5.76
N LEU A 95 6.99 14.62 -5.94
CA LEU A 95 7.67 13.94 -7.05
C LEU A 95 6.78 13.75 -8.28
N LEU A 96 5.47 13.98 -8.16
CA LEU A 96 4.49 13.64 -9.21
C LEU A 96 4.80 14.33 -10.54
N ARG A 97 5.22 15.60 -10.51
CA ARG A 97 5.49 16.35 -11.74
C ARG A 97 6.70 15.80 -12.49
N ASP A 98 7.79 15.57 -11.79
CA ASP A 98 9.04 15.08 -12.37
C ASP A 98 8.87 13.63 -12.86
N ASP A 99 8.10 12.82 -12.12
CA ASP A 99 7.77 11.45 -12.51
C ASP A 99 6.84 11.42 -13.75
N LEU A 100 5.85 12.32 -13.84
CA LEU A 100 5.00 12.47 -15.03
C LEU A 100 5.74 13.05 -16.25
N ALA A 101 6.77 13.86 -16.00
CA ALA A 101 7.67 14.39 -17.01
C ALA A 101 8.71 13.35 -17.46
N GLU A 102 8.72 12.15 -16.87
CA GLU A 102 9.67 11.07 -17.17
C GLU A 102 11.13 11.45 -16.86
N ASP A 103 11.35 12.51 -16.07
CA ASP A 103 12.67 12.99 -15.66
C ASP A 103 13.21 12.14 -14.50
N VAL A 104 12.31 11.58 -13.70
CA VAL A 104 12.60 10.58 -12.65
C VAL A 104 11.59 9.45 -12.75
N MET A 105 11.94 8.29 -12.19
CA MET A 105 10.95 7.25 -11.89
C MET A 105 11.07 6.89 -10.42
N LEU A 106 9.94 6.74 -9.74
CA LEU A 106 9.88 6.27 -8.35
C LEU A 106 10.68 4.96 -8.18
N GLY A 107 10.55 4.08 -9.18
CA GLY A 107 11.25 2.81 -9.28
C GLY A 107 10.85 1.83 -8.19
N ASP A 108 11.39 0.61 -8.28
CA ASP A 108 11.05 -0.47 -7.36
C ASP A 108 11.22 -0.09 -5.88
N SER A 109 12.31 0.61 -5.54
CA SER A 109 12.60 0.98 -4.15
C SER A 109 11.58 1.99 -3.62
N GLY A 110 11.28 3.03 -4.40
CA GLY A 110 10.33 4.05 -4.00
C GLY A 110 8.88 3.52 -3.99
N ALA A 111 8.50 2.71 -4.97
CA ALA A 111 7.17 2.08 -5.04
C ALA A 111 6.93 1.11 -3.87
N ASN A 112 7.91 0.26 -3.54
CA ASN A 112 7.81 -0.63 -2.38
C ASN A 112 7.77 0.17 -1.07
N ALA A 113 8.59 1.21 -0.92
CA ALA A 113 8.60 2.05 0.27
C ALA A 113 7.26 2.78 0.47
N LEU A 114 6.75 3.42 -0.59
CA LEU A 114 5.45 4.08 -0.60
C LEU A 114 4.33 3.11 -0.24
N GLY A 115 4.28 1.95 -0.91
CA GLY A 115 3.28 0.92 -0.63
C GLY A 115 3.38 0.34 0.78
N ALA A 116 4.60 0.14 1.31
CA ALA A 116 4.80 -0.34 2.68
C ALA A 116 4.28 0.68 3.71
N VAL A 117 4.60 1.97 3.56
CA VAL A 117 4.17 3.02 4.48
C VAL A 117 2.64 3.19 4.45
N LEU A 118 2.02 3.17 3.27
CA LEU A 118 0.57 3.17 3.14
C LEU A 118 -0.07 1.90 3.71
N GLY A 119 0.60 0.75 3.54
CA GLY A 119 0.21 -0.51 4.16
C GLY A 119 0.24 -0.47 5.69
N VAL A 120 1.21 0.22 6.30
CA VAL A 120 1.24 0.48 7.75
C VAL A 120 0.05 1.33 8.17
N ALA A 121 -0.26 2.41 7.43
CA ALA A 121 -1.42 3.25 7.72
C ALA A 121 -2.75 2.47 7.63
N LEU A 122 -2.90 1.61 6.61
CA LEU A 122 -4.04 0.71 6.47
C LEU A 122 -4.15 -0.29 7.64
N ALA A 123 -3.02 -0.93 8.00
CA ALA A 123 -2.97 -1.88 9.11
C ALA A 123 -3.26 -1.21 10.46
N ALA A 124 -2.89 0.06 10.63
CA ALA A 124 -3.13 0.84 11.84
C ALA A 124 -4.61 1.19 12.00
N ARG A 125 -5.26 1.59 10.89
CA ARG A 125 -6.68 1.98 10.85
C ARG A 125 -7.64 0.79 10.85
N SER A 126 -7.17 -0.42 10.60
CA SER A 126 -7.99 -1.62 10.55
C SER A 126 -7.92 -2.45 11.84
N GLY A 127 -9.07 -2.99 12.25
CA GLY A 127 -9.13 -4.07 13.25
C GLY A 127 -8.76 -5.43 12.63
N PRO A 128 -8.70 -6.52 13.42
CA PRO A 128 -8.25 -7.84 12.95
C PRO A 128 -9.01 -8.38 11.73
N LEU A 129 -10.35 -8.24 11.72
CA LEU A 129 -11.18 -8.64 10.57
C LEU A 129 -10.93 -7.76 9.34
N GLY A 130 -10.70 -6.47 9.55
CA GLY A 130 -10.37 -5.54 8.47
C GLY A 130 -9.03 -5.89 7.83
N ARG A 131 -8.02 -6.27 8.63
CA ARG A 131 -6.73 -6.76 8.12
C ARG A 131 -6.88 -8.03 7.29
N ALA A 132 -7.69 -8.99 7.76
CA ALA A 132 -7.96 -10.21 7.00
C ALA A 132 -8.64 -9.90 5.66
N GLY A 133 -9.65 -9.02 5.64
CA GLY A 133 -10.31 -8.59 4.41
C GLY A 133 -9.37 -7.88 3.44
N LEU A 134 -8.55 -6.95 3.94
CA LEU A 134 -7.53 -6.25 3.15
C LEU A 134 -6.51 -7.22 2.56
N LEU A 135 -6.01 -8.17 3.37
CA LEU A 135 -5.07 -9.18 2.90
C LEU A 135 -5.69 -10.08 1.82
N ALA A 136 -6.96 -10.48 1.98
CA ALA A 136 -7.67 -11.26 0.97
C ALA A 136 -7.80 -10.49 -0.36
N VAL A 137 -8.12 -9.20 -0.31
CA VAL A 137 -8.15 -8.33 -1.51
C VAL A 137 -6.77 -8.22 -2.15
N LEU A 138 -5.72 -7.96 -1.37
CA LEU A 138 -4.35 -7.84 -1.88
C LEU A 138 -3.85 -9.16 -2.50
N ALA A 139 -4.14 -10.30 -1.86
CA ALA A 139 -3.82 -11.61 -2.38
C ALA A 139 -4.58 -11.90 -3.68
N GLY A 140 -5.88 -11.57 -3.73
CA GLY A 140 -6.71 -11.71 -4.93
C GLY A 140 -6.20 -10.86 -6.09
N LEU A 141 -5.84 -9.60 -5.84
CA LEU A 141 -5.24 -8.72 -6.85
C LEU A 141 -3.88 -9.25 -7.34
N THR A 142 -3.05 -9.75 -6.41
CA THR A 142 -1.75 -10.34 -6.76
C THR A 142 -1.93 -11.58 -7.64
N ALA A 143 -2.82 -12.50 -7.26
CA ALA A 143 -3.13 -13.68 -8.06
C ALA A 143 -3.75 -13.31 -9.43
N ALA A 144 -4.62 -12.31 -9.48
CA ALA A 144 -5.19 -11.82 -10.74
C ALA A 144 -4.11 -11.24 -11.67
N SER A 145 -3.09 -10.57 -11.10
CA SER A 145 -1.99 -9.98 -11.87
C SER A 145 -1.15 -11.02 -12.60
N GLU A 146 -1.09 -12.26 -12.10
CA GLU A 146 -0.38 -13.37 -12.76
C GLU A 146 -1.10 -13.85 -14.04
N LYS A 147 -2.43 -13.66 -14.10
CA LYS A 147 -3.25 -14.06 -15.25
C LYS A 147 -3.47 -12.92 -16.23
N VAL A 148 -3.63 -11.70 -15.72
CA VAL A 148 -3.94 -10.51 -16.53
C VAL A 148 -3.10 -9.33 -16.05
N SER A 149 -2.32 -8.74 -16.95
CA SER A 149 -1.57 -7.51 -16.64
C SER A 149 -2.52 -6.37 -16.26
N PHE A 150 -2.28 -5.70 -15.14
CA PHE A 150 -3.03 -4.50 -14.75
C PHE A 150 -3.00 -3.41 -15.83
N THR A 151 -1.90 -3.29 -16.58
CA THR A 151 -1.82 -2.39 -17.73
C THR A 151 -2.89 -2.71 -18.77
N SER A 152 -3.11 -3.99 -19.08
CA SER A 152 -4.14 -4.42 -20.04
C SER A 152 -5.55 -4.06 -19.55
N VAL A 153 -5.82 -4.26 -18.26
CA VAL A 153 -7.11 -3.90 -17.64
C VAL A 153 -7.32 -2.38 -17.71
N ILE A 154 -6.34 -1.59 -17.26
CA ILE A 154 -6.42 -0.11 -17.26
C ILE A 154 -6.68 0.42 -18.66
N GLN A 155 -5.98 -0.10 -19.68
CA GLN A 155 -6.13 0.35 -21.07
C GLN A 155 -7.48 -0.04 -21.70
N ARG A 156 -8.12 -1.11 -21.22
CA ARG A 156 -9.42 -1.59 -21.73
C ARG A 156 -10.62 -0.96 -21.03
N THR A 157 -10.43 -0.27 -19.90
CA THR A 157 -11.51 0.35 -19.12
C THR A 157 -11.54 1.87 -19.36
N PRO A 158 -12.57 2.41 -20.02
CA PRO A 158 -12.81 3.85 -20.13
C PRO A 158 -12.82 4.50 -18.73
N GLY A 159 -12.27 5.70 -18.58
CA GLY A 159 -12.03 6.33 -17.28
C GLY A 159 -10.70 5.93 -16.61
N LEU A 160 -10.41 4.64 -16.41
CA LEU A 160 -9.09 4.22 -15.86
C LEU A 160 -7.95 4.58 -16.81
N ARG A 161 -8.17 4.39 -18.11
CA ARG A 161 -7.24 4.81 -19.16
C ARG A 161 -6.97 6.31 -19.14
N GLU A 162 -8.02 7.11 -18.94
CA GLU A 162 -7.93 8.57 -18.92
C GLU A 162 -7.17 9.05 -17.67
N LEU A 163 -7.46 8.47 -16.50
CA LEU A 163 -6.72 8.75 -15.27
C LEU A 163 -5.24 8.35 -15.38
N ASP A 164 -4.94 7.20 -16.00
CA ASP A 164 -3.58 6.76 -16.27
C ASP A 164 -2.85 7.72 -17.23
N ALA A 165 -3.52 8.21 -18.27
CA ALA A 165 -2.98 9.16 -19.23
C ALA A 165 -2.87 10.59 -18.70
N LEU A 166 -3.69 10.99 -17.72
CA LEU A 166 -3.76 12.35 -17.22
C LEU A 166 -2.39 12.87 -16.76
N GLY A 167 -1.91 13.95 -17.38
CA GLY A 167 -0.65 14.60 -17.02
C GLY A 167 0.62 13.93 -17.54
N ARG A 168 0.53 12.78 -18.23
CA ARG A 168 1.67 12.24 -18.99
C ARG A 168 1.88 13.02 -20.27
N ARG A 169 3.11 13.04 -20.78
CA ARG A 169 3.39 13.54 -22.13
C ARG A 169 2.58 12.70 -23.14
N ALA A 170 1.94 13.39 -24.09
CA ALA A 170 1.30 12.72 -25.21
C ALA A 170 2.41 12.31 -26.19
N ASP A 171 2.54 11.02 -26.43
CA ASP A 171 3.31 10.48 -27.55
C ASP A 171 2.59 10.78 -28.88
#